data_AF-A0A7V5SIN4-F1
#
_entry.id   AF-A0A7V5SIN4-F1
#
_cell.length_a   1.000
_cell.length_b   1.000
_cell.length_c   1.000
_cell.angle_alpha   90.00
_cell.angle_beta   90.00
_cell.angle_gamma   90.00
#
_symmetry.space_group_name_H-M   'P 1'
#
loop_
_entity.id
_entity.type
_entity.pdbx_description
1 polymer ?
#
loop_
_entity_poly.entity_id
_entity_poly.type
_entity_poly.pdbx_seq_one_letter_code
_entity_poly.pdbx_strand_id
1 'polypeptide(L)'
;MHAIPCSTLRKKPMVPALKALVIAVFGISLALPSFAQQQTTQQPIPPEKRWERWIERLQKRLGLTSQQQEQLRDLLRQHWEQRQRERERFREHLKEILTPEQWQRLQQLHQEKRARIRERLRKHWQEKHHEPEGPPYR
;
A
#
# COMPACT_ATOMS: atom_id res chain seq x y z
N MET A 1 -54.80 45.63 -21.45
CA MET A 1 -54.84 46.54 -22.61
C MET A 1 -53.41 46.95 -22.93
N HIS A 2 -52.93 46.62 -24.15
CA HIS A 2 -51.83 47.20 -24.96
C HIS A 2 -50.45 47.48 -24.31
N ALA A 3 -49.28 47.28 -24.91
CA ALA A 3 -48.78 46.68 -26.15
C ALA A 3 -47.23 46.52 -25.98
N ILE A 4 -46.64 45.72 -26.86
CA ILE A 4 -45.21 45.36 -27.00
C ILE A 4 -44.48 46.49 -27.82
N PRO A 5 -43.25 46.29 -28.36
CA PRO A 5 -41.87 46.28 -27.84
C PRO A 5 -41.03 47.51 -28.28
N CYS A 6 -39.78 47.62 -27.82
CA CYS A 6 -38.73 48.19 -28.67
C CYS A 6 -37.39 47.45 -28.45
N SER A 7 -36.81 47.00 -29.55
CA SER A 7 -35.61 46.16 -29.62
C SER A 7 -34.46 46.91 -30.32
N THR A 8 -33.25 46.41 -30.08
CA THR A 8 -32.01 46.55 -30.87
C THR A 8 -31.12 47.79 -30.66
N LEU A 9 -29.86 47.54 -30.27
CA LEU A 9 -28.74 47.69 -31.21
C LEU A 9 -27.47 46.98 -30.70
N ARG A 10 -26.79 46.37 -31.66
CA ARG A 10 -25.72 45.37 -31.58
C ARG A 10 -24.50 45.98 -32.26
N LYS A 11 -23.30 45.88 -31.68
CA LYS A 11 -22.03 45.92 -32.46
C LYS A 11 -21.01 44.96 -31.84
N LYS A 12 -20.61 43.94 -32.61
CA LYS A 12 -19.38 43.13 -32.49
C LYS A 12 -18.42 43.60 -33.63
N PRO A 13 -17.25 42.97 -33.84
CA PRO A 13 -16.05 42.87 -33.01
C PRO A 13 -14.80 43.35 -33.80
N MET A 14 -13.62 43.46 -33.20
CA MET A 14 -12.37 43.51 -33.97
C MET A 14 -11.19 42.93 -33.16
N VAL A 15 -10.76 41.74 -33.55
CA VAL A 15 -9.42 41.20 -33.30
C VAL A 15 -8.45 41.83 -34.30
N PRO A 16 -7.24 42.24 -33.89
CA PRO A 16 -6.13 42.35 -34.82
C PRO A 16 -5.26 41.09 -34.79
N ALA A 17 -5.09 40.54 -35.99
CA ALA A 17 -4.18 39.48 -36.33
C ALA A 17 -2.70 39.90 -36.19
N LEU A 18 -1.91 39.01 -35.59
CA LEU A 18 -0.77 38.36 -36.22
C LEU A 18 0.27 39.26 -36.95
N LYS A 19 1.40 39.53 -36.27
CA LYS A 19 2.73 39.58 -36.91
C LYS A 19 3.74 38.87 -36.01
N ALA A 20 4.37 37.85 -36.60
CA ALA A 20 5.47 37.03 -36.08
C ALA A 20 6.75 37.89 -35.86
N LEU A 21 7.87 37.47 -35.26
CA LEU A 21 8.57 36.19 -35.29
C LEU A 21 9.85 36.31 -34.39
N VAL A 22 10.12 35.35 -33.48
CA VAL A 22 11.41 34.63 -33.16
C VAL A 22 12.64 35.50 -32.77
N ILE A 23 13.38 35.30 -31.65
CA ILE A 23 14.29 34.21 -31.21
C ILE A 23 14.66 34.54 -29.73
N ALA A 24 14.53 33.65 -28.76
CA ALA A 24 15.70 33.06 -28.09
C ALA A 24 15.30 31.82 -27.28
N VAL A 25 15.92 30.72 -27.68
CA VAL A 25 15.89 29.40 -27.07
C VAL A 25 16.56 29.47 -25.70
N PHE A 26 15.79 29.21 -24.63
CA PHE A 26 16.32 28.58 -23.43
C PHE A 26 15.47 27.33 -23.17
N GLY A 27 15.77 26.31 -23.98
CA GLY A 27 15.32 24.96 -23.74
C GLY A 27 16.02 24.41 -22.51
N ILE A 28 15.31 24.32 -21.40
CA ILE A 28 15.44 23.17 -20.50
C ILE A 28 14.02 22.71 -20.24
N SER A 29 13.64 21.70 -21.02
CA SER A 29 12.54 20.79 -20.73
C SER A 29 12.71 20.24 -19.31
N LEU A 30 12.17 20.90 -18.31
CA LEU A 30 11.79 20.23 -17.06
C LEU A 30 10.45 19.53 -17.32
N ALA A 31 10.48 18.58 -18.25
CA ALA A 31 9.58 17.45 -18.18
C ALA A 31 10.00 16.72 -16.91
N LEU A 32 9.46 17.14 -15.77
CA LEU A 32 9.54 16.37 -14.54
C LEU A 32 8.97 15.01 -14.93
N PRO A 33 9.76 13.92 -14.98
CA PRO A 33 9.13 12.63 -14.89
C PRO A 33 8.47 12.69 -13.52
N SER A 34 7.15 12.86 -13.52
CA SER A 34 6.33 12.39 -12.44
C SER A 34 6.59 10.88 -12.43
N PHE A 35 7.69 10.49 -11.77
CA PHE A 35 7.79 9.20 -11.15
C PHE A 35 6.58 9.20 -10.23
N ALA A 36 5.47 8.70 -10.77
CA ALA A 36 4.46 8.04 -10.00
C ALA A 36 5.25 7.08 -9.13
N GLN A 37 5.52 7.54 -7.91
CA GLN A 37 6.04 6.73 -6.84
C GLN A 37 4.86 5.81 -6.54
N GLN A 38 4.66 4.83 -7.42
CA GLN A 38 3.80 3.68 -7.24
C GLN A 38 4.54 2.85 -6.18
N GLN A 39 4.53 3.39 -4.95
CA GLN A 39 4.64 2.62 -3.74
C GLN A 39 3.54 1.59 -3.90
N THR A 40 3.91 0.43 -4.40
CA THR A 40 3.18 -0.81 -4.20
C THR A 40 3.12 -0.96 -2.69
N THR A 41 2.10 -0.34 -2.09
CA THR A 41 1.62 -0.67 -0.76
C THR A 41 1.13 -2.09 -0.90
N GLN A 42 2.07 -3.04 -0.78
CA GLN A 42 1.74 -4.45 -0.62
C GLN A 42 0.87 -4.51 0.62
N GLN A 43 -0.44 -4.57 0.40
CA GLN A 43 -1.39 -4.70 1.48
C GLN A 43 -1.02 -5.97 2.26
N PRO A 44 -0.94 -5.89 3.59
CA PRO A 44 -0.61 -7.06 4.39
C PRO A 44 -1.57 -8.19 4.03
N ILE A 45 -1.04 -9.37 3.70
CA ILE A 45 -1.86 -10.52 3.33
C ILE A 45 -2.83 -10.79 4.48
N PRO A 46 -4.15 -10.83 4.21
CA PRO A 46 -5.15 -11.08 5.24
C PRO A 46 -4.85 -12.42 5.94
N PRO A 47 -5.06 -12.52 7.26
CA PRO A 47 -4.75 -13.73 8.02
C PRO A 47 -5.45 -14.97 7.43
N GLU A 48 -6.64 -14.78 6.84
CA GLU A 48 -7.43 -15.81 6.19
C GLU A 48 -6.66 -16.44 5.02
N LYS A 49 -6.06 -15.62 4.16
CA LYS A 49 -5.32 -16.15 3.01
C LYS A 49 -4.07 -16.92 3.44
N ARG A 50 -3.52 -16.63 4.63
CA ARG A 50 -2.38 -17.36 5.17
C ARG A 50 -2.79 -18.71 5.74
N TRP A 51 -3.89 -18.79 6.48
CA TRP A 51 -4.37 -20.07 6.99
C TRP A 51 -4.82 -20.99 5.85
N GLU A 52 -5.33 -20.44 4.75
CA GLU A 52 -5.94 -21.27 3.70
C GLU A 52 -4.85 -22.09 3.02
N ARG A 53 -3.73 -21.44 2.71
CA ARG A 53 -2.51 -22.10 2.22
C ARG A 53 -1.94 -23.13 3.19
N TRP A 54 -2.21 -23.01 4.48
CA TRP A 54 -1.78 -23.99 5.47
C TRP A 54 -2.74 -25.19 5.49
N ILE A 55 -4.05 -24.95 5.47
CA ILE A 55 -5.08 -25.98 5.37
C ILE A 55 -4.93 -26.77 4.06
N GLU A 56 -4.72 -26.11 2.92
CA GLU A 56 -4.46 -26.77 1.63
C GLU A 56 -3.23 -27.69 1.68
N ARG A 57 -2.18 -27.30 2.43
CA ARG A 57 -1.00 -28.17 2.60
C ARG A 57 -1.31 -29.36 3.49
N LEU A 58 -2.12 -29.19 4.53
CA LEU A 58 -2.58 -30.31 5.36
C LEU A 58 -3.49 -31.24 4.57
N GLN A 59 -4.39 -30.69 3.76
CA GLN A 59 -5.24 -31.45 2.84
C GLN A 59 -4.38 -32.38 1.96
N LYS A 60 -3.34 -31.83 1.32
CA LYS A 60 -2.46 -32.60 0.43
C LYS A 60 -1.63 -33.65 1.17
N ARG A 61 -1.28 -33.42 2.44
CA ARG A 61 -0.41 -34.31 3.22
C ARG A 61 -1.16 -35.38 4.01
N LEU A 62 -2.35 -35.06 4.48
CA LEU A 62 -3.13 -35.87 5.43
C LEU A 62 -4.46 -36.34 4.83
N GLY A 63 -4.86 -35.84 3.66
CA GLY A 63 -6.12 -36.20 3.01
C GLY A 63 -7.34 -35.74 3.81
N LEU A 64 -7.36 -34.50 4.30
CA LEU A 64 -8.48 -34.03 5.13
C LEU A 64 -9.81 -34.08 4.36
N THR A 65 -10.92 -34.26 5.06
CA THR A 65 -12.25 -34.10 4.44
C THR A 65 -12.61 -32.63 4.36
N SER A 66 -13.59 -32.27 3.51
CA SER A 66 -14.14 -30.92 3.46
C SER A 66 -14.64 -30.45 4.83
N GLN A 67 -15.28 -31.35 5.59
CA GLN A 67 -15.75 -31.08 6.95
C GLN A 67 -14.59 -30.77 7.91
N GLN A 68 -13.49 -31.54 7.85
CA GLN A 68 -12.30 -31.28 8.67
C GLN A 68 -11.63 -29.95 8.32
N GLN A 69 -11.58 -29.59 7.03
CA GLN A 69 -11.06 -28.28 6.62
C GLN A 69 -11.90 -27.14 7.19
N GLU A 70 -13.24 -27.26 7.16
CA GLU A 70 -14.12 -26.23 7.71
C GLU A 70 -13.94 -26.07 9.22
N GLN A 71 -13.88 -27.19 9.96
CA GLN A 71 -13.58 -27.18 11.39
C GLN A 71 -12.23 -26.51 11.70
N LEU A 72 -11.21 -26.73 10.86
CA LEU A 72 -9.92 -26.04 11.00
C LEU A 72 -10.03 -24.55 10.72
N ARG A 73 -10.81 -24.11 9.72
CA ARG A 73 -11.03 -22.67 9.45
C ARG A 73 -11.64 -21.99 10.66
N ASP A 74 -12.68 -22.58 11.25
CA ASP A 74 -13.34 -22.04 12.44
C ASP A 74 -12.40 -21.99 13.65
N LEU A 75 -11.66 -23.07 13.90
CA LEU A 75 -10.68 -23.12 14.99
C LEU A 75 -9.60 -22.04 14.83
N LEU A 76 -9.07 -21.86 13.61
CA LEU A 76 -8.06 -20.84 13.34
C LEU A 76 -8.61 -19.43 13.46
N ARG A 77 -9.88 -19.20 13.10
CA ARG A 77 -10.59 -17.92 13.30
C ARG A 77 -10.71 -17.58 14.77
N GLN A 78 -11.27 -18.48 15.56
CA GLN A 78 -11.44 -18.31 17.00
C GLN A 78 -10.08 -18.05 17.68
N HIS A 79 -9.06 -18.84 17.33
CA HIS A 79 -7.73 -18.67 17.89
C HIS A 79 -7.05 -17.35 17.45
N TRP A 80 -7.32 -16.87 16.23
CA TRP A 80 -6.83 -15.57 15.79
C TRP A 80 -7.48 -14.42 16.58
N GLU A 81 -8.81 -14.45 16.72
CA GLU A 81 -9.57 -13.45 17.49
C GLU A 81 -9.14 -13.43 18.96
N GLN A 82 -9.03 -14.60 19.59
CA GLN A 82 -8.56 -14.72 20.96
C GLN A 82 -7.18 -14.08 21.12
N ARG A 83 -6.23 -14.40 20.24
CA ARG A 83 -4.88 -13.81 20.30
C ARG A 83 -4.86 -12.31 20.08
N GLN A 84 -5.76 -11.73 19.27
CA GLN A 84 -5.84 -10.26 19.16
C GLN A 84 -6.30 -9.65 20.48
N ARG A 85 -7.37 -10.19 21.08
CA ARG A 85 -7.88 -9.72 22.37
C ARG A 85 -6.83 -9.84 23.47
N GLU A 86 -6.11 -10.95 23.54
CA GLU A 86 -5.03 -11.15 24.51
C GLU A 86 -3.88 -10.17 24.30
N ARG A 87 -3.51 -9.88 23.05
CA ARG A 87 -2.47 -8.88 22.74
C ARG A 87 -2.89 -7.48 23.15
N GLU A 88 -4.14 -7.11 22.91
CA GLU A 88 -4.68 -5.81 23.30
C GLU A 88 -4.69 -5.67 24.82
N ARG A 89 -5.25 -6.65 25.54
CA ARG A 89 -5.24 -6.67 27.01
C ARG A 89 -3.83 -6.61 27.59
N PHE A 90 -2.92 -7.42 27.05
CA PHE A 90 -1.52 -7.40 27.47
C PHE A 90 -0.89 -6.02 27.24
N ARG A 91 -1.18 -5.39 26.10
CA ARG A 91 -0.69 -4.05 25.76
C ARG A 91 -1.21 -2.99 26.72
N GLU A 92 -2.47 -3.08 27.13
CA GLU A 92 -3.11 -2.18 28.09
C GLU A 92 -2.47 -2.34 29.47
N HIS A 93 -2.40 -3.57 30.01
CA HIS A 93 -1.73 -3.82 31.29
C HIS A 93 -0.26 -3.36 31.29
N LEU A 94 0.45 -3.57 30.18
CA LEU A 94 1.84 -3.11 30.08
C LEU A 94 1.94 -1.58 30.13
N LYS A 95 0.96 -0.85 29.60
CA LYS A 95 0.90 0.61 29.66
C LYS A 95 0.61 1.13 31.07
N GLU A 96 -0.11 0.37 31.88
CA GLU A 96 -0.36 0.70 33.29
C GLU A 96 0.87 0.52 34.17
N ILE A 97 1.70 -0.49 33.87
CA ILE A 97 2.93 -0.79 34.62
C ILE A 97 4.07 0.19 34.27
N LEU A 98 4.18 0.58 33.00
CA LEU A 98 5.28 1.41 32.51
C LEU A 98 5.00 2.90 32.67
N THR A 99 6.03 3.68 32.95
CA THR A 99 5.90 5.15 32.88
C THR A 99 5.65 5.60 31.44
N PRO A 100 5.06 6.80 31.22
CA PRO A 100 4.85 7.33 29.87
C PRO A 100 6.12 7.36 29.02
N GLU A 101 7.25 7.73 29.62
CA GLU A 101 8.55 7.78 28.95
C GLU A 101 9.07 6.38 28.58
N GLN A 102 8.95 5.41 29.49
CA GLN A 102 9.32 4.01 29.21
C GLN A 102 8.44 3.41 28.12
N TRP A 103 7.13 3.71 28.13
CA TRP A 103 6.20 3.30 27.09
C TRP A 103 6.58 3.87 25.73
N GLN A 104 6.89 5.17 25.66
CA GLN A 104 7.34 5.82 24.43
C GLN A 104 8.65 5.18 23.92
N ARG A 105 9.61 4.92 24.81
CA ARG A 105 10.86 4.25 24.44
C ARG A 105 10.61 2.84 23.88
N LEU A 106 9.71 2.08 24.49
CA LEU A 106 9.31 0.76 24.00
C LEU A 106 8.71 0.84 22.58
N GLN A 107 7.85 1.83 22.31
CA GLN A 107 7.28 2.05 20.98
C GLN A 107 8.36 2.36 19.93
N GLN A 108 9.36 3.18 20.27
CA GLN A 108 10.49 3.47 19.39
C GLN A 108 11.29 2.20 19.08
N LEU A 109 11.65 1.41 20.10
CA LEU A 109 12.37 0.14 19.92
C LEU A 109 11.61 -0.83 19.00
N HIS A 110 10.28 -0.89 19.11
CA HIS A 110 9.45 -1.68 18.20
C HIS A 110 9.51 -1.16 16.76
N GLN A 111 9.47 0.16 16.54
CA GLN A 111 9.57 0.76 15.21
C GLN A 111 10.95 0.53 14.59
N GLU A 112 12.03 0.72 15.35
CA GLU A 112 13.41 0.46 14.94
C GLU A 112 13.60 -1.01 14.54
N LYS A 113 13.14 -1.93 15.38
CA LYS A 113 13.17 -3.37 15.08
C LYS A 113 12.43 -3.69 13.78
N ARG A 114 11.26 -3.10 13.55
CA ARG A 114 10.49 -3.28 12.30
C ARG A 114 11.24 -2.70 11.09
N ALA A 115 11.87 -1.54 11.23
CA ALA A 115 12.69 -0.94 10.17
C ALA A 115 13.88 -1.83 9.81
N ARG A 116 14.63 -2.31 10.81
CA ARG A 116 15.76 -3.23 10.63
C ARG A 116 15.35 -4.53 9.95
N ILE A 117 14.22 -5.12 10.33
CA ILE A 117 13.70 -6.33 9.68
C ILE A 117 13.35 -6.03 8.22
N ARG A 118 12.66 -4.92 7.92
CA ARG A 118 12.35 -4.52 6.55
C ARG A 118 13.60 -4.33 5.70
N GLU A 119 14.62 -3.68 6.24
CA GLU A 119 15.89 -3.49 5.55
C GLU A 119 16.59 -4.82 5.26
N ARG A 120 16.66 -5.72 6.24
CA ARG A 120 17.24 -7.06 6.06
C ARG A 120 16.51 -7.84 4.97
N LEU A 121 15.18 -7.84 4.99
CA LEU A 121 14.37 -8.51 3.95
C LEU A 121 14.59 -7.87 2.58
N ARG A 122 14.74 -6.55 2.51
CA ARG A 122 15.06 -5.84 1.26
C ARG A 122 16.42 -6.24 0.70
N LYS A 123 17.47 -6.26 1.54
CA LYS A 123 18.83 -6.68 1.13
C LYS A 123 18.84 -8.12 0.64
N HIS A 124 18.24 -9.03 1.40
CA HIS A 124 18.14 -10.43 1.01
C HIS A 124 17.37 -10.62 -0.31
N TRP A 125 16.32 -9.83 -0.54
CA TRP A 125 15.59 -9.86 -1.81
C TRP A 125 16.45 -9.32 -2.97
N GLN A 126 17.21 -8.24 -2.76
CA GLN A 126 18.14 -7.69 -3.75
C GLN A 126 19.25 -8.69 -4.11
N GLU A 127 19.89 -9.30 -3.12
CA GLU A 127 20.94 -10.32 -3.33
C GLU A 127 20.41 -11.49 -4.17
N LYS A 128 19.23 -12.01 -3.82
CA LYS A 128 18.61 -13.13 -4.54
C LYS A 128 18.25 -12.80 -6.00
N HIS A 129 17.90 -11.55 -6.30
CA HIS A 129 17.55 -11.11 -7.66
C HIS A 129 18.72 -10.47 -8.43
N HIS A 130 19.88 -10.31 -7.79
CA HIS A 130 21.10 -9.79 -8.41
C HIS A 130 22.11 -10.90 -8.76
N GLU A 131 21.79 -12.16 -8.48
CA GLU A 131 22.52 -13.29 -9.04
C GLU A 131 22.28 -13.31 -10.56
N PRO A 132 23.31 -13.09 -11.41
CA PRO A 132 23.12 -13.21 -12.86
C PRO A 132 22.71 -14.65 -13.16
N GLU A 133 21.66 -14.85 -13.95
CA GLU A 133 21.24 -16.18 -14.36
C GLU A 133 22.44 -16.95 -14.91
N GLY A 134 22.88 -17.94 -14.13
CA GLY A 134 23.95 -18.85 -14.52
C GLY A 134 23.57 -19.60 -15.81
N PRO A 135 24.55 -20.12 -16.57
CA PRO A 135 24.34 -20.56 -17.93
C PRO A 135 23.24 -21.62 -18.00
N PRO A 136 22.42 -21.64 -19.08
CA PRO A 136 21.38 -22.64 -19.23
C PRO A 136 22.06 -24.01 -19.21
N TYR A 137 21.65 -24.85 -18.26
CA TYR A 137 22.07 -26.25 -18.22
C TYR A 137 21.90 -26.85 -19.62
N ARG A 138 23.02 -27.31 -20.20
CA ARG A 138 23.09 -27.98 -21.50
C ARG A 138 23.38 -29.45 -21.27
#